data_AF-A9G6R1-F1
#
_entry.id   AF-A9G6R1-F1
#
_cell.length_a   1.000
_cell.length_b   1.000
_cell.length_c   1.000
_cell.angle_alpha   90.00
_cell.angle_beta   90.00
_cell.angle_gamma   90.00
#
_symmetry.space_group_name_H-M   'P 1'
#
loop_
_entity.id
_entity.type
_entity.pdbx_description
1 polymer ?
#
loop_
_entity_poly.entity_id
_entity_poly.type
_entity_poly.pdbx_seq_one_letter_code
_entity_poly.pdbx_strand_id
1 'polypeptide(L)'
;MTSHLTWSKGGEAELVEIDGDRVRLHSTASSAPGARVEGSLQPTGTAIRVKVARCRLRTPTEPNDAAPGERTYELEGRLIDATREVRAELARLVGGERTG
;
A
#
# COMPACT_ATOMS: atom_id res chain seq x y z
N MET A 1 0.71 11.48 5.99
CA MET A 1 0.46 10.27 5.20
C MET A 1 -0.44 9.37 6.04
N THR A 2 -1.56 8.90 5.49
CA THR A 2 -2.47 8.00 6.22
C THR A 2 -2.04 6.58 5.91
N SER A 3 -1.44 5.89 6.88
CA SER A 3 -1.08 4.48 6.73
C SER A 3 -2.36 3.64 6.79
N HIS A 4 -2.67 2.91 5.72
CA HIS A 4 -3.79 1.97 5.69
C HIS A 4 -3.36 0.54 6.05
N LEU A 5 -2.08 0.25 5.91
CA LEU A 5 -1.52 -1.05 6.23
C LEU A 5 -0.10 -0.95 6.78
N THR A 6 0.24 -1.94 7.58
CA THR A 6 1.59 -2.10 8.15
C THR A 6 2.20 -3.38 7.59
N TRP A 7 3.43 -3.31 7.09
CA TRP A 7 4.14 -4.48 6.59
C TRP A 7 4.71 -5.30 7.73
N SER A 8 4.65 -6.63 7.61
CA SER A 8 5.22 -7.54 8.63
C SER A 8 6.75 -7.41 8.74
N LYS A 9 7.43 -6.97 7.69
CA LYS A 9 8.89 -6.73 7.68
C LYS A 9 9.29 -5.34 8.18
N GLY A 10 8.33 -4.56 8.66
CA GLY A 10 8.53 -3.16 9.03
C GLY A 10 8.28 -2.20 7.86
N GLY A 11 7.83 -1.01 8.21
CA GLY A 11 7.33 -0.02 7.26
C GLY A 11 5.82 -0.07 7.12
N GLU A 12 5.28 0.98 6.54
CA GLU A 12 3.86 1.19 6.36
C GLU A 12 3.57 1.39 4.88
N ALA A 13 2.31 1.19 4.51
CA ALA A 13 1.85 1.68 3.22
C ALA A 13 0.45 2.26 3.27
N GLU A 14 0.25 3.20 2.37
CA GLU A 14 -1.00 3.79 2.01
C GLU A 14 -1.52 3.05 0.78
N LEU A 15 -2.75 2.57 0.84
CA LEU A 15 -3.42 2.01 -0.32
C LEU A 15 -4.05 3.15 -1.12
N VAL A 16 -3.59 3.32 -2.36
CA VAL A 16 -3.96 4.44 -3.24
C VAL A 16 -5.07 4.03 -4.20
N GLU A 17 -4.98 2.81 -4.72
CA GLU A 17 -5.92 2.31 -5.71
C GLU A 17 -6.04 0.79 -5.62
N ILE A 18 -7.25 0.29 -5.86
CA ILE A 18 -7.54 -1.13 -6.02
C ILE A 18 -8.46 -1.32 -7.22
N ASP A 19 -8.07 -2.24 -8.12
CA ASP A 19 -8.82 -2.66 -9.29
C ASP A 19 -8.86 -4.19 -9.33
N GLY A 20 -9.92 -4.78 -8.78
CA GLY A 20 -10.07 -6.23 -8.66
C GLY A 20 -8.98 -6.87 -7.80
N ASP A 21 -8.01 -7.52 -8.44
CA ASP A 21 -6.82 -8.07 -7.79
C ASP A 21 -5.60 -7.13 -7.84
N ARG A 22 -5.58 -6.14 -8.74
CA ARG A 22 -4.49 -5.18 -8.86
C ARG A 22 -4.59 -4.12 -7.76
N VAL A 23 -3.47 -3.80 -7.14
CA VAL A 23 -3.38 -2.78 -6.10
C VAL A 23 -2.18 -1.87 -6.34
N ARG A 24 -2.35 -0.59 -6.05
CA ARG A 24 -1.28 0.42 -5.99
C ARG A 24 -1.18 0.97 -4.59
N LEU A 25 0.04 0.93 -4.06
CA LEU A 25 0.35 1.26 -2.68
C LEU A 25 1.52 2.23 -2.66
N HIS A 26 1.51 3.19 -1.73
CA HIS A 26 2.68 4.00 -1.41
C HIS A 26 3.26 3.52 -0.11
N SER A 27 4.45 2.96 -0.15
CA SER A 27 5.13 2.48 1.04
C SER A 27 6.33 3.33 1.40
N THR A 28 6.62 3.41 2.69
CA THR A 28 7.88 3.94 3.21
C THR A 28 9.05 2.94 3.08
N ALA A 29 8.76 1.68 2.72
CA ALA A 29 9.74 0.62 2.53
C ALA A 29 9.82 0.17 1.07
N SER A 30 11.04 0.03 0.54
CA SER A 30 11.27 -0.53 -0.79
C SER A 30 11.00 -2.03 -0.80
N SER A 31 10.36 -2.54 -1.86
CA SER A 31 10.18 -3.99 -2.06
C SER A 31 10.58 -4.42 -3.46
N ALA A 32 11.25 -5.56 -3.59
CA ALA A 32 11.71 -6.05 -4.89
C ALA A 32 10.52 -6.48 -5.78
N PRO A 33 10.57 -6.21 -7.10
CA PRO A 33 9.63 -6.81 -8.05
C PRO A 33 9.64 -8.33 -7.97
N GLY A 34 8.48 -8.96 -7.96
CA GLY A 34 8.29 -10.39 -7.75
C GLY A 34 8.28 -10.84 -6.29
N ALA A 35 8.65 -9.96 -5.34
CA ALA A 35 8.56 -10.26 -3.92
C ALA A 35 7.10 -10.43 -3.49
N ARG A 36 6.89 -11.31 -2.52
CA ARG A 36 5.61 -11.46 -1.82
C ARG A 36 5.76 -10.74 -0.50
N VAL A 37 5.07 -9.62 -0.37
CA VAL A 37 5.02 -8.85 0.87
C VAL A 37 3.75 -9.22 1.61
N GLU A 38 3.87 -9.33 2.93
CA GLU A 38 2.76 -9.59 3.83
C GLU A 38 2.60 -8.36 4.72
N GLY A 39 1.36 -7.98 4.95
CA GLY A 39 1.01 -6.85 5.80
C GLY A 39 -0.35 -7.06 6.45
N SER A 40 -0.70 -6.15 7.34
CA SER A 40 -1.99 -6.14 8.03
C SER A 40 -2.67 -4.80 7.82
N LEU A 41 -3.96 -4.82 7.49
CA LEU A 41 -4.78 -3.63 7.39
C LEU A 41 -4.99 -3.00 8.76
N GLN A 42 -5.05 -1.68 8.80
CA GLN A 42 -5.36 -0.90 9.98
C GLN A 42 -6.77 -0.29 9.84
N PRO A 43 -7.59 -0.26 10.91
CA PRO A 43 -7.34 -0.78 12.26
C PRO A 43 -7.73 -2.25 12.48
N THR A 44 -8.27 -2.93 11.47
CA THR A 44 -8.88 -4.27 11.59
C THR A 44 -7.90 -5.40 11.88
N GLY A 45 -6.62 -5.23 11.53
CA GLY A 45 -5.59 -6.26 11.63
C GLY A 45 -5.67 -7.33 10.54
N THR A 46 -6.55 -7.17 9.55
CA THR A 46 -6.76 -8.15 8.48
C THR A 46 -5.47 -8.39 7.70
N ALA A 47 -4.99 -9.64 7.70
CA ALA A 47 -3.78 -10.01 6.99
C ALA A 47 -3.99 -9.96 5.47
N ILE A 48 -3.08 -9.31 4.76
CA ILE A 48 -3.05 -9.21 3.31
C ILE A 48 -1.70 -9.65 2.77
N ARG A 49 -1.71 -10.22 1.57
CA ARG A 49 -0.51 -10.59 0.83
C ARG A 49 -0.54 -9.93 -0.53
N VAL A 50 0.56 -9.28 -0.90
CA VAL A 50 0.69 -8.61 -2.19
C VAL A 50 1.91 -9.18 -2.91
N LYS A 51 1.70 -9.62 -4.15
CA LYS A 51 2.81 -9.88 -5.08
C LYS A 51 3.19 -8.56 -5.72
N VAL A 52 4.35 -8.03 -5.37
CA VAL A 52 4.88 -6.83 -6.02
C VAL A 52 5.14 -7.16 -7.48
N ALA A 53 4.54 -6.41 -8.39
CA ALA A 53 4.82 -6.48 -9.82
C ALA A 53 5.88 -5.43 -10.20
N ARG A 54 5.80 -4.24 -9.61
CA ARG A 54 6.70 -3.12 -9.86
C ARG A 54 6.91 -2.32 -8.58
N CYS A 55 8.14 -1.84 -8.38
CA CYS A 55 8.47 -0.90 -7.32
C CYS A 55 9.19 0.30 -7.94
N ARG A 56 8.72 1.51 -7.66
CA ARG A 56 9.31 2.75 -8.14
C ARG A 56 9.50 3.71 -6.99
N LEU A 57 10.67 4.33 -6.88
CA LEU A 57 10.88 5.42 -5.94
C LEU A 57 10.05 6.63 -6.39
N ARG A 58 9.14 7.08 -5.53
CA ARG A 58 8.47 8.38 -5.63
C ARG A 58 9.47 9.40 -5.13
N THR A 59 10.01 10.21 -6.04
CA THR A 59 10.69 11.44 -5.64
C THR A 59 9.63 12.48 -5.32
N PRO A 60 9.69 13.15 -4.16
CA PRO A 60 8.82 14.29 -3.90
C PRO A 60 8.98 15.29 -5.05
N THR A 61 7.86 15.64 -5.67
CA THR A 61 7.86 16.54 -6.83
C THR A 61 8.13 17.98 -6.38
N GLU A 62 7.86 18.28 -5.11
CA GLU A 62 8.14 19.58 -4.50
C GLU A 62 8.98 19.42 -3.22
N PRO A 63 9.96 20.31 -2.98
CA PRO A 63 10.81 20.28 -1.78
C PRO A 63 10.05 20.52 -0.47
N ASN A 64 8.77 20.92 -0.53
CA ASN A 64 7.92 21.22 0.62
C ASN A 64 6.93 20.11 0.98
N ASP A 65 6.82 19.05 0.16
CA ASP A 65 5.81 17.99 0.31
C ASP A 65 6.37 16.71 0.96
N ALA A 66 7.70 16.55 0.95
CA ALA A 66 8.37 15.51 1.74
C ALA A 66 8.94 16.11 3.02
N ALA A 67 8.65 15.47 4.16
CA ALA A 67 9.49 15.63 5.33
C ALA A 67 10.96 15.33 4.92
N PRO A 68 11.94 16.16 5.30
CA PRO A 68 13.31 16.01 4.87
C PRO A 68 13.85 14.63 5.26
N GLY A 69 14.03 13.74 4.27
CA GLY A 69 14.57 12.39 4.43
C GLY A 69 13.59 11.24 4.22
N GLU A 70 12.28 11.49 4.07
CA GLU A 70 11.32 10.42 3.79
C GLU A 70 11.34 10.00 2.31
N ARG A 71 11.60 8.71 2.06
CA ARG A 71 11.56 8.10 0.73
C ARG A 71 10.29 7.30 0.59
N THR A 72 9.40 7.74 -0.28
CA THR A 72 8.18 7.01 -0.61
C THR A 72 8.42 6.12 -1.83
N TYR A 73 7.90 4.91 -1.81
CA TYR A 73 7.99 3.93 -2.88
C TYR A 73 6.58 3.60 -3.37
N GLU A 74 6.33 3.84 -4.65
CA GLU A 74 5.13 3.36 -5.30
C GLU A 74 5.30 1.88 -5.64
N LEU A 75 4.53 1.05 -4.96
CA LEU A 75 4.44 -0.39 -5.15
C LEU A 75 3.18 -0.69 -5.94
N GLU A 76 3.34 -1.24 -7.12
CA GLU A 76 2.26 -1.82 -7.90
C GLU A 76 2.35 -3.33 -7.80
N GLY A 77 1.22 -3.96 -7.47
CA GLY A 77 1.18 -5.39 -7.28
C GLY A 77 -0.20 -5.96 -7.48
N ARG A 78 -0.32 -7.24 -7.14
CA ARG A 78 -1.61 -7.91 -7.07
C ARG A 78 -1.78 -8.61 -5.74
N LEU A 79 -3.00 -8.59 -5.23
CA LEU A 79 -3.37 -9.34 -4.05
C LEU A 79 -3.23 -10.84 -4.33
N ILE A 80 -2.56 -11.54 -3.42
CA ILE A 80 -2.51 -13.00 -3.39
C ILE A 80 -3.38 -13.44 -2.22
N ASP A 81 -4.18 -14.49 -2.42
CA ASP A 81 -4.98 -15.07 -1.34
C ASP A 81 -6.03 -14.12 -0.74
N ALA A 82 -6.34 -13.00 -1.40
CA ALA A 82 -7.36 -12.08 -0.92
C ALA A 82 -8.76 -12.69 -1.11
N THR A 83 -9.49 -12.79 -0.01
CA THR A 83 -10.92 -13.14 -0.04
C THR A 83 -11.74 -11.97 -0.58
N ARG A 84 -13.02 -12.23 -0.87
CA ARG A 84 -13.96 -11.18 -1.28
C ARG A 84 -14.11 -10.09 -0.21
N GLU A 85 -14.05 -10.47 1.06
CA GLU A 85 -14.15 -9.55 2.20
C GLU A 85 -12.94 -8.62 2.26
N VAL A 86 -11.73 -9.16 2.14
CA VAL A 86 -10.48 -8.39 2.09
C VAL A 86 -10.53 -7.34 0.96
N ARG A 87 -10.97 -7.74 -0.25
CA ARG A 87 -11.14 -6.81 -1.38
C ARG A 87 -12.16 -5.71 -1.08
N ALA A 88 -13.29 -6.06 -0.46
CA ALA A 88 -14.32 -5.08 -0.10
C ALA A 88 -13.86 -4.11 1.00
N GLU A 89 -12.99 -4.55 1.91
CA GLU A 89 -12.38 -3.71 2.94
C GLU A 89 -11.35 -2.76 2.34
N LEU A 90 -10.45 -3.27 1.47
CA LEU A 90 -9.51 -2.46 0.70
C LEU A 90 -10.22 -1.38 -0.14
N ALA A 91 -11.30 -1.76 -0.84
CA ALA A 91 -12.10 -0.82 -1.61
C ALA A 91 -12.77 0.25 -0.73
N ARG A 92 -13.18 -0.10 0.50
CA ARG A 92 -13.70 0.87 1.47
C ARG A 92 -12.62 1.82 1.98
N LEU A 93 -11.38 1.37 2.15
CA LEU A 93 -10.26 2.24 2.54
C LEU A 93 -9.99 3.30 1.46
N VAL A 94 -9.86 2.90 0.19
CA VAL A 94 -9.67 3.84 -0.94
C VAL A 94 -10.88 4.75 -1.17
N GLY A 95 -12.10 4.20 -1.03
CA GLY A 95 -13.34 4.95 -1.23
C GLY A 95 -13.70 5.87 -0.06
N GLY A 96 -13.28 5.53 1.15
CA GLY A 96 -13.58 6.24 2.39
C GLY A 96 -12.87 7.58 2.52
N GLU A 97 -11.66 7.70 1.96
CA GLU A 97 -10.89 8.97 1.96
C GLU A 97 -11.47 10.06 1.04
N ARG A 98 -12.52 9.76 0.26
CA ARG A 98 -13.22 10.76 -0.57
C ARG A 98 -14.39 11.45 0.12
N THR A 99 -14.57 11.26 1.44
CA THR A 99 -15.62 11.93 2.22
C THR A 99 -14.97 12.72 3.36
N GLY A 100 -14.37 13.86 3.03
CA GLY A 100 -13.90 14.89 3.95
C GLY A 100 -14.26 16.25 3.41
#